data_AF-C7GHT7-F1
#
_entry.id   AF-C7GHT7-F1
#
_cell.length_a   1.000
_cell.length_b   1.000
_cell.length_c   1.000
_cell.angle_alpha   90.00
_cell.angle_beta   90.00
_cell.angle_gamma   90.00
#
_symmetry.space_group_name_H-M   'P 1'
#
loop_
_entity.id
_entity.type
_entity.pdbx_description
1 polymer ?
#
loop_
_entity_poly.entity_id
_entity_poly.type
_entity_poly.pdbx_seq_one_letter_code
_entity_poly.pdbx_strand_id
1 'polypeptide(L)'
;MEAEKTLTNEEIIRELLDLLKKNTMKEQANDVFEICTYVDGLEKKIVSMTEELTSMQDQIKKMQEDTLINNAKKALTEAQERLNARCEQIKSQVSEIKVQVKSTAKNIVDETKAKGRAALYRVTEFVGIKKRLLNVRTVVKDTIVSTDRDIARTALLAKGLRKAGQTVNNAFRTFADKPEVDYSQKEQKHHLTKAVLAPMKAVRKLLVSMEMHLDASIDKLDNLAMNVQFDKEKRMEQTKDKEQKAPDTEREIIYSPMVAEPQEYKYNADAFAARKTSEAKQETAGKELPKVREDKAR
;
A
#
# COMPACT_ATOMS: atom_id res chain seq x y z
N MET A 1 24.18 -17.92 13.72
CA MET A 1 23.03 -17.27 13.05
C MET A 1 22.05 -16.93 14.15
N GLU A 2 21.93 -15.64 14.49
CA GLU A 2 20.82 -15.20 15.33
C GLU A 2 19.52 -15.63 14.65
N ALA A 3 18.62 -16.29 15.38
CA ALA A 3 17.30 -16.58 14.87
C ALA A 3 16.69 -15.29 14.34
N GLU A 4 16.21 -15.27 13.09
CA GLU A 4 15.53 -14.12 12.49
C GLU A 4 14.41 -13.65 13.42
N LYS A 5 14.71 -12.65 14.25
CA LYS A 5 13.73 -12.08 15.17
C LYS A 5 12.81 -11.24 14.31
N THR A 6 11.58 -11.74 14.12
CA THR A 6 10.52 -11.01 13.44
C THR A 6 10.16 -9.77 14.25
N LEU A 7 9.81 -8.66 13.60
CA LEU A 7 9.33 -7.42 14.25
C LEU A 7 8.18 -7.71 15.20
N THR A 8 7.24 -8.57 14.77
CA THR A 8 6.12 -9.05 15.57
C THR A 8 6.53 -9.73 16.88
N ASN A 9 7.73 -10.29 16.95
CA ASN A 9 8.28 -10.95 18.14
C ASN A 9 9.28 -10.09 18.92
N GLU A 10 9.46 -8.84 18.50
CA GLU A 10 10.36 -7.92 19.15
C GLU A 10 9.75 -7.35 20.41
N GLU A 11 10.51 -7.34 21.50
CA GLU A 11 10.02 -6.96 22.83
C GLU A 11 9.42 -5.55 22.84
N ILE A 12 10.12 -4.59 22.22
CA ILE A 12 9.67 -3.20 22.10
C ILE A 12 8.35 -3.09 21.34
N ILE A 13 8.16 -3.88 20.27
CA ILE A 13 6.93 -3.88 19.48
C ILE A 13 5.79 -4.49 20.29
N ARG A 14 6.02 -5.61 20.97
CA ARG A 14 5.00 -6.21 21.85
C ARG A 14 4.61 -5.27 22.97
N GLU A 15 5.58 -4.59 23.58
CA GLU A 15 5.33 -3.60 24.62
C GLU A 15 4.46 -2.45 24.10
N LEU A 16 4.75 -1.90 22.91
CA LEU A 16 3.91 -0.88 22.29
C LEU A 16 2.48 -1.39 22.06
N LEU A 17 2.32 -2.60 21.50
CA LEU A 17 1.01 -3.20 21.24
C LEU A 17 0.21 -3.41 22.53
N ASP A 18 0.86 -3.83 23.60
CA ASP A 18 0.22 -4.02 24.90
C ASP A 18 -0.21 -2.68 25.53
N LEU A 19 0.62 -1.64 25.42
CA LEU A 19 0.27 -0.30 25.86
C LEU A 19 -0.95 0.25 25.12
N LEU A 20 -1.00 0.10 23.80
CA LEU A 20 -2.14 0.52 22.98
C LEU A 20 -3.42 -0.24 23.38
N LYS A 21 -3.35 -1.57 23.54
CA LYS A 21 -4.50 -2.40 23.96
C LYS A 21 -5.02 -2.02 25.34
N LYS A 22 -4.13 -1.82 26.33
CA LYS A 22 -4.49 -1.41 27.70
C LYS A 22 -5.18 -0.03 27.72
N ASN A 23 -4.88 0.84 26.76
CA ASN A 23 -5.45 2.18 26.66
C ASN A 23 -6.66 2.28 25.73
N THR A 24 -7.34 1.16 25.46
CA THR A 24 -8.53 1.06 24.58
C THR A 24 -8.28 1.46 23.13
N MET A 25 -7.02 1.52 22.68
CA MET A 25 -6.61 1.87 21.31
C MET A 25 -6.46 0.61 20.44
N LYS A 26 -7.55 -0.17 20.33
CA LYS A 26 -7.53 -1.50 19.70
C LYS A 26 -7.26 -1.43 18.19
N GLU A 27 -7.86 -0.47 17.49
CA GLU A 27 -7.70 -0.29 16.04
C GLU A 27 -6.27 0.11 15.70
N GLN A 28 -5.71 1.06 16.46
CA GLN A 28 -4.32 1.51 16.29
C GLN A 28 -3.32 0.39 16.60
N ALA A 29 -3.59 -0.44 17.62
CA ALA A 29 -2.78 -1.63 17.90
C ALA A 29 -2.83 -2.62 16.74
N ASN A 30 -4.01 -2.82 16.14
CA ASN A 30 -4.18 -3.71 15.01
C ASN A 30 -3.44 -3.20 13.76
N ASP A 31 -3.54 -1.91 13.44
CA ASP A 31 -2.83 -1.32 12.31
C ASP A 31 -1.30 -1.43 12.48
N VAL A 32 -0.76 -1.13 13.66
CA VAL A 32 0.67 -1.29 13.96
C VAL A 32 1.11 -2.75 13.83
N PHE A 33 0.30 -3.68 14.35
CA PHE A 33 0.59 -5.12 14.24
C PHE A 33 0.60 -5.60 12.79
N GLU A 34 -0.37 -5.18 11.98
CA GLU A 34 -0.44 -5.53 10.58
C GLU A 34 0.73 -4.95 9.78
N ILE A 35 1.12 -3.70 10.02
CA ILE A 35 2.32 -3.10 9.42
C ILE A 35 3.56 -3.94 9.73
N CYS A 36 3.76 -4.34 10.99
CA CYS A 36 4.90 -5.18 11.37
C CYS A 36 4.84 -6.56 10.69
N THR A 37 3.65 -7.15 10.60
CA THR A 37 3.44 -8.46 9.96
C THR A 37 3.72 -8.41 8.47
N TYR A 38 3.31 -7.33 7.80
CA TYR A 38 3.59 -7.17 6.37
C TYR A 38 5.07 -6.97 6.12
N VAL A 39 5.78 -6.15 6.91
CA VAL A 39 7.24 -5.97 6.81
C VAL A 39 7.98 -7.29 7.06
N ASP A 40 7.63 -8.05 8.09
CA ASP A 40 8.15 -9.41 8.31
C ASP A 40 7.87 -10.33 7.11
N GLY A 41 6.70 -10.17 6.48
CA GLY A 41 6.31 -10.88 5.27
C GLY A 41 7.10 -10.47 4.01
N LEU A 42 7.71 -9.27 3.98
CA LEU A 42 8.62 -8.86 2.90
C LEU A 42 9.97 -9.57 3.06
N GLU A 43 10.51 -9.64 4.29
CA GLU A 43 11.78 -10.33 4.57
C GLU A 43 11.73 -11.80 4.15
N LYS A 44 10.66 -12.52 4.52
CA LYS A 44 10.48 -13.93 4.13
C LYS A 44 10.48 -14.10 2.60
N LYS A 45 9.84 -13.18 1.87
CA LYS A 45 9.84 -13.22 0.39
C LYS A 45 11.22 -12.94 -0.18
N ILE A 46 12.00 -12.02 0.42
CA ILE A 46 13.38 -11.76 0.03
C ILE A 46 14.22 -13.03 0.20
N VAL A 47 14.11 -13.73 1.33
CA VAL A 47 14.81 -15.00 1.56
C VAL A 47 14.48 -16.01 0.47
N SER A 48 13.19 -16.23 0.18
CA SER A 48 12.78 -17.13 -0.92
C SER A 48 13.27 -16.67 -2.29
N MET A 49 13.32 -15.36 -2.56
CA MET A 49 13.88 -14.83 -3.81
C MET A 49 15.38 -15.12 -3.91
N THR A 50 16.15 -14.98 -2.83
CA THR A 50 17.57 -15.31 -2.79
C THR A 50 17.81 -16.81 -3.01
N GLU A 51 16.98 -17.68 -2.44
CA GLU A 51 17.05 -19.13 -2.67
C GLU A 51 16.81 -19.49 -4.14
N GLU A 52 15.75 -18.94 -4.75
CA GLU A 52 15.44 -19.13 -6.17
C GLU A 52 16.57 -18.61 -7.07
N LEU A 53 17.16 -17.46 -6.75
CA LEU A 53 18.28 -16.90 -7.51
C LEU A 53 19.57 -17.71 -7.37
N THR A 54 19.81 -18.30 -6.20
CA THR A 54 20.94 -19.21 -5.98
C THR A 54 20.75 -20.50 -6.78
N SER A 55 19.54 -21.07 -6.76
CA SER A 55 19.16 -22.21 -7.58
C SER A 55 19.34 -21.92 -9.08
N MET A 56 18.91 -20.75 -9.53
CA MET A 56 19.11 -20.29 -10.92
C MET A 56 20.60 -20.21 -11.26
N GLN A 57 21.43 -19.65 -10.38
CA GLN A 57 22.87 -19.54 -10.58
C GLN A 57 23.54 -20.91 -10.70
N ASP A 58 23.18 -21.86 -9.83
CA ASP A 58 23.72 -23.22 -9.85
C ASP A 58 23.30 -23.99 -11.10
N GLN A 59 22.07 -23.78 -11.56
CA GLN A 59 21.59 -24.36 -12.81
C GLN A 59 22.35 -23.79 -14.01
N ILE A 60 22.62 -22.48 -14.05
CA ILE A 60 23.43 -21.85 -15.09
C ILE A 60 24.86 -22.41 -15.08
N LYS A 61 25.48 -22.58 -13.91
CA LYS A 61 26.82 -23.18 -13.79
C LYS A 61 26.88 -24.61 -14.33
N LYS A 62 25.86 -25.42 -14.06
CA LYS A 62 25.74 -26.81 -14.54
C LYS A 62 25.45 -26.93 -16.04
N MET A 63 25.18 -25.83 -16.76
CA MET A 63 24.99 -25.85 -18.20
C MET A 63 26.29 -26.25 -18.90
N GLN A 64 26.22 -27.28 -19.75
CA GLN A 64 27.34 -27.72 -20.60
C GLN A 64 27.84 -26.57 -21.48
N GLU A 65 29.17 -26.49 -21.61
CA GLU A 65 29.85 -25.47 -22.37
C GLU A 65 30.14 -25.98 -23.79
N ASP A 66 29.18 -25.74 -24.68
CA ASP A 66 29.40 -25.86 -26.12
C ASP A 66 29.44 -24.46 -26.75
N THR A 67 30.16 -24.30 -27.86
CA THR A 67 30.35 -23.02 -28.56
C THR A 67 29.03 -22.29 -28.85
N LEU A 68 27.95 -23.04 -29.10
CA LEU A 68 26.61 -22.52 -29.38
C LEU A 68 25.87 -22.03 -28.12
N ILE A 69 26.18 -22.58 -26.95
CA ILE A 69 25.46 -22.35 -25.69
C ILE A 69 26.15 -21.27 -24.85
N ASN A 70 27.45 -21.03 -25.04
CA ASN A 70 28.23 -20.08 -24.25
C ASN A 70 27.65 -18.65 -24.28
N ASN A 71 27.21 -18.17 -25.43
CA ASN A 71 26.56 -16.85 -25.53
C ASN A 71 25.22 -16.79 -24.79
N ALA A 72 24.45 -17.87 -24.85
CA ALA A 72 23.19 -17.97 -24.10
C ALA A 72 23.45 -18.04 -22.59
N LYS A 73 24.43 -18.85 -22.15
CA LYS A 73 24.87 -18.95 -20.75
C LYS A 73 25.26 -17.57 -20.22
N LYS A 74 26.08 -16.81 -20.96
CA LYS A 74 26.47 -15.43 -20.62
C LYS A 74 25.24 -14.52 -20.46
N ALA A 75 24.33 -14.50 -21.43
CA ALA A 75 23.12 -13.68 -21.35
C ALA A 75 22.22 -14.04 -20.16
N LEU A 76 22.13 -15.32 -19.80
CA LEU A 76 21.38 -15.80 -18.64
C LEU A 76 22.06 -15.41 -17.33
N THR A 77 23.40 -15.49 -17.26
CA THR A 77 24.18 -15.01 -16.10
C THR A 77 23.97 -13.51 -15.90
N GLU A 78 24.07 -12.69 -16.94
CA GLU A 78 23.85 -11.24 -16.85
C GLU A 78 22.42 -10.89 -16.39
N ALA A 79 21.42 -11.65 -16.83
CA ALA A 79 20.04 -11.49 -16.38
C ALA A 79 19.88 -11.88 -14.89
N GLN A 80 20.51 -12.97 -14.47
CA GLN A 80 20.52 -13.43 -13.08
C GLN A 80 21.22 -12.42 -12.17
N GLU A 81 22.40 -11.91 -12.55
CA GLU A 81 23.16 -10.92 -11.79
C GLU A 81 22.38 -9.61 -11.65
N ARG A 82 21.74 -9.15 -12.73
CA ARG A 82 20.87 -7.96 -12.70
C ARG A 82 19.70 -8.13 -11.75
N LEU A 83 19.03 -9.29 -11.78
CA LEU A 83 17.93 -9.59 -10.88
C LEU A 83 18.41 -9.70 -9.43
N ASN A 84 19.57 -10.30 -9.20
CA ASN A 84 20.19 -10.41 -7.89
C ASN A 84 20.56 -9.05 -7.29
N ALA A 85 21.17 -8.15 -8.06
CA ALA A 85 21.49 -6.80 -7.62
C ALA A 85 20.23 -6.03 -7.17
N ARG A 86 19.11 -6.19 -7.88
CA ARG A 86 17.83 -5.59 -7.50
C ARG A 86 17.23 -6.22 -6.24
N CYS A 87 17.37 -7.54 -6.07
CA CYS A 87 16.94 -8.22 -4.86
C CYS A 87 17.71 -7.74 -3.63
N GLU A 88 19.03 -7.56 -3.73
CA GLU A 88 19.85 -7.00 -2.66
C GLU A 88 19.51 -5.53 -2.37
N GLN A 89 19.18 -4.74 -3.40
CA GLN A 89 18.68 -3.37 -3.21
C GLN A 89 17.36 -3.36 -2.41
N ILE A 90 16.40 -4.21 -2.79
CA ILE A 90 15.11 -4.36 -2.08
C ILE A 90 15.36 -4.79 -0.62
N LYS A 91 16.25 -5.75 -0.41
CA LYS A 91 16.64 -6.25 0.92
C LYS A 91 17.16 -5.13 1.82
N SER A 92 18.11 -4.34 1.32
CA SER A 92 18.66 -3.19 2.06
C SER A 92 17.58 -2.20 2.47
N GLN A 93 16.66 -1.87 1.56
CA GLN A 93 15.57 -0.93 1.87
C GLN A 93 14.55 -1.50 2.88
N VAL A 94 14.26 -2.80 2.82
CA VAL A 94 13.37 -3.47 3.79
C VAL A 94 14.02 -3.53 5.18
N SER A 95 15.32 -3.83 5.27
CA SER A 95 16.05 -3.80 6.54
C SER A 95 16.07 -2.40 7.14
N GLU A 96 16.22 -1.37 6.32
CA GLU A 96 16.11 0.03 6.73
C GLU A 96 14.72 0.39 7.29
N ILE A 97 13.64 -0.08 6.65
CA ILE A 97 12.27 0.08 7.16
C ILE A 97 12.14 -0.58 8.53
N LYS A 98 12.67 -1.79 8.69
CA LYS A 98 12.63 -2.53 9.96
C LYS A 98 13.34 -1.77 11.08
N VAL A 99 14.51 -1.19 10.82
CA VAL A 99 15.20 -0.33 11.79
C VAL A 99 14.35 0.88 12.17
N GLN A 100 13.70 1.53 11.20
CA GLN A 100 12.84 2.68 11.47
C GLN A 100 11.59 2.30 12.28
N VAL A 101 10.94 1.17 11.96
CA VAL A 101 9.80 0.65 12.74
C VAL A 101 10.19 0.47 14.22
N LYS A 102 11.35 -0.16 14.47
CA LYS A 102 11.84 -0.38 15.83
C LYS A 102 12.14 0.92 16.57
N SER A 103 12.83 1.86 15.92
CA SER A 103 13.22 3.12 16.56
C SER A 103 12.00 3.99 16.87
N THR A 104 11.02 4.07 15.96
CA THR A 104 9.76 4.75 16.19
C THR A 104 8.99 4.11 17.35
N ALA A 105 8.87 2.78 17.36
CA ALA A 105 8.19 2.07 18.46
C ALA A 105 8.86 2.34 19.81
N LYS A 106 10.20 2.26 19.85
CA LYS A 106 10.98 2.53 21.06
C LYS A 106 10.72 3.94 21.60
N ASN A 107 10.80 4.95 20.74
CA ASN A 107 10.56 6.34 21.12
C ASN A 107 9.16 6.54 21.71
N ILE A 108 8.13 5.91 21.12
CA ILE A 108 6.76 6.00 21.63
C ILE A 108 6.63 5.32 23.00
N VAL A 109 7.23 4.13 23.17
CA VAL A 109 7.21 3.40 24.44
C VAL A 109 7.90 4.21 25.54
N ASP A 110 9.11 4.70 25.28
CA ASP A 110 9.90 5.48 26.25
C ASP A 110 9.17 6.77 26.64
N GLU A 111 8.55 7.45 25.68
CA GLU A 111 7.75 8.65 25.99
C GLU A 111 6.43 8.35 26.68
N THR A 112 5.81 7.20 26.41
CA THR A 112 4.62 6.76 27.14
C THR A 112 4.96 6.45 28.60
N LYS A 113 6.14 5.89 28.87
CA LYS A 113 6.64 5.69 30.24
C LYS A 113 6.86 7.02 30.97
N ALA A 114 7.37 8.04 30.27
CA ALA A 114 7.69 9.34 30.87
C ALA A 114 6.48 10.29 31.00
N LYS A 115 5.62 10.37 29.97
CA LYS A 115 4.53 11.35 29.84
C LYS A 115 3.14 10.74 29.94
N GLY A 116 3.06 9.42 30.13
CA GLY A 116 1.81 8.68 30.25
C GLY A 116 1.04 8.55 28.94
N ARG A 117 -0.26 8.28 29.07
CA ARG A 117 -1.16 7.90 27.96
C ARG A 117 -1.15 8.89 26.78
N ALA A 118 -1.02 10.19 27.02
CA ALA A 118 -1.08 11.19 25.95
C ALA A 118 0.00 10.98 24.88
N ALA A 119 1.15 10.41 25.25
CA ALA A 119 2.23 10.11 24.31
C ALA A 119 1.90 8.94 23.35
N LEU A 120 0.92 8.08 23.66
CA LEU A 120 0.52 7.00 22.74
C LEU A 120 -0.05 7.51 21.42
N TYR A 121 -0.56 8.74 21.38
CA TYR A 121 -0.99 9.38 20.14
C TYR A 121 0.15 9.68 19.17
N ARG A 122 1.41 9.62 19.63
CA ARG A 122 2.59 9.64 18.76
C ARG A 122 2.74 8.40 17.90
N VAL A 123 1.87 7.39 18.07
CA VAL A 123 1.79 6.25 17.13
C VAL A 123 1.55 6.70 15.67
N THR A 124 1.05 7.91 15.44
CA THR A 124 1.00 8.53 14.09
C THR A 124 2.38 8.73 13.45
N GLU A 125 3.47 8.73 14.22
CA GLU A 125 4.84 8.84 13.68
C GLU A 125 5.22 7.66 12.80
N PHE A 126 4.52 6.52 12.90
CA PHE A 126 4.65 5.42 11.95
C PHE A 126 4.37 5.86 10.51
N VAL A 127 3.55 6.90 10.28
CA VAL A 127 3.31 7.47 8.94
C VAL A 127 4.62 7.96 8.29
N GLY A 128 5.64 8.31 9.08
CA GLY A 128 6.98 8.65 8.59
C GLY A 128 7.68 7.50 7.84
N ILE A 129 7.20 6.26 7.98
CA ILE A 129 7.71 5.07 7.27
C ILE A 129 7.10 4.99 5.85
N LYS A 130 5.95 5.61 5.60
CA LYS A 130 5.21 5.55 4.32
C LYS A 130 6.09 5.89 3.11
N LYS A 131 6.93 6.92 3.24
CA LYS A 131 7.85 7.33 2.16
C LYS A 131 8.82 6.21 1.78
N ARG A 132 9.34 5.46 2.75
CA ARG A 132 10.25 4.33 2.48
C ARG A 132 9.52 3.16 1.84
N LEU A 133 8.31 2.83 2.31
CA LEU A 133 7.48 1.79 1.69
C LEU A 133 7.15 2.14 0.23
N LEU A 134 6.82 3.39 -0.08
CA LEU A 134 6.59 3.86 -1.46
C LEU A 134 7.83 3.73 -2.34
N ASN A 135 9.02 4.02 -1.79
CA ASN A 135 10.27 3.83 -2.51
C ASN A 135 10.50 2.35 -2.84
N VAL A 136 10.33 1.45 -1.87
CA VAL A 136 10.44 0.00 -2.09
C VAL A 136 9.44 -0.47 -3.14
N ARG A 137 8.18 -0.03 -3.04
CA ARG A 137 7.13 -0.35 -4.02
C ARG A 137 7.55 0.02 -5.44
N THR A 138 8.14 1.20 -5.62
CA THR A 138 8.62 1.67 -6.93
C THR A 138 9.73 0.76 -7.45
N VAL A 139 10.73 0.44 -6.61
CA VAL A 139 11.82 -0.49 -6.97
C VAL A 139 11.28 -1.88 -7.31
N VAL A 140 10.31 -2.39 -6.56
CA VAL A 140 9.66 -3.68 -6.82
C VAL A 140 8.94 -3.67 -8.16
N LYS A 141 8.14 -2.65 -8.47
CA LYS A 141 7.46 -2.50 -9.77
C LYS A 141 8.44 -2.47 -10.93
N ASP A 142 9.51 -1.67 -10.81
CA ASP A 142 10.55 -1.60 -11.84
C ASP A 142 11.25 -2.94 -12.03
N THR A 143 11.41 -3.70 -10.94
CA THR A 143 11.99 -5.05 -10.94
C THR A 143 11.07 -6.05 -11.62
N ILE A 144 9.75 -5.99 -11.39
CA ILE A 144 8.77 -6.83 -12.11
C ILE A 144 8.87 -6.57 -13.61
N VAL A 145 8.86 -5.30 -14.04
CA VAL A 145 8.94 -4.93 -15.46
C VAL A 145 10.24 -5.42 -16.10
N SER A 146 11.38 -5.25 -15.43
CA SER A 146 12.67 -5.75 -15.94
C SER A 146 12.69 -7.27 -16.00
N THR A 147 12.13 -7.95 -14.99
CA THR A 147 12.07 -9.41 -14.93
C THR A 147 11.19 -9.96 -16.04
N ASP A 148 10.05 -9.33 -16.33
CA ASP A 148 9.18 -9.71 -17.45
C ASP A 148 9.90 -9.61 -18.80
N ARG A 149 10.69 -8.56 -18.99
CA ARG A 149 11.53 -8.40 -20.18
C ARG A 149 12.59 -9.51 -20.27
N ASP A 150 13.26 -9.82 -19.18
CA ASP A 150 14.32 -10.84 -19.16
C ASP A 150 13.74 -12.27 -19.30
N ILE A 151 12.54 -12.53 -18.77
CA ILE A 151 11.76 -13.76 -19.03
C ILE A 151 11.45 -13.89 -20.53
N ALA A 152 10.97 -12.81 -21.17
CA ALA A 152 10.65 -12.83 -22.59
C ALA A 152 11.90 -13.06 -23.46
N ARG A 153 13.02 -12.37 -23.15
CA ARG A 153 14.31 -12.57 -23.82
C ARG A 153 14.81 -14.01 -23.65
N THR A 154 14.73 -14.56 -22.45
CA THR A 154 15.11 -15.95 -22.16
C THR A 154 14.27 -16.95 -22.94
N ALA A 155 12.96 -16.71 -23.06
CA ALA A 155 12.07 -17.54 -23.86
C ALA A 155 12.40 -17.47 -25.38
N LEU A 156 12.78 -16.30 -25.89
CA LEU A 156 13.24 -16.15 -27.28
C LEU A 156 14.58 -16.86 -27.52
N LEU A 157 15.54 -16.72 -26.61
CA LEU A 157 16.81 -17.45 -26.66
C LEU A 157 16.57 -18.96 -26.67
N ALA A 158 15.68 -19.47 -25.81
CA ALA A 158 15.29 -20.87 -25.80
C ALA A 158 14.74 -21.35 -27.15
N LYS A 159 13.87 -20.56 -27.77
CA LYS A 159 13.28 -20.87 -29.08
C LYS A 159 14.34 -20.85 -30.20
N GLY A 160 15.25 -19.88 -30.17
CA GLY A 160 16.35 -19.76 -31.13
C GLY A 160 17.31 -20.94 -31.05
N LEU A 161 17.75 -21.29 -29.83
CA LEU A 161 18.66 -22.41 -29.59
C LEU A 161 18.03 -23.75 -30.02
N ARG A 162 16.73 -23.92 -29.78
CA ARG A 162 15.96 -25.08 -30.26
C ARG A 162 15.97 -25.19 -31.78
N LYS A 163 15.66 -24.11 -32.49
CA LYS A 163 15.65 -24.11 -33.96
C LYS A 163 17.04 -24.42 -34.52
N ALA A 164 18.08 -23.77 -34.00
CA ALA A 164 19.46 -24.01 -34.43
C ALA A 164 19.88 -25.48 -34.22
N GLY A 165 19.58 -26.05 -33.05
CA GLY A 165 19.86 -27.46 -32.76
C GLY A 165 19.12 -28.42 -33.70
N GLN A 166 17.85 -28.13 -34.01
CA GLN A 166 17.06 -28.91 -34.98
C GLN A 166 17.66 -28.85 -36.39
N THR A 167 18.07 -27.67 -36.85
CA THR A 167 18.72 -27.47 -38.15
C THR A 167 20.03 -28.24 -38.24
N VAL A 168 20.89 -28.14 -37.22
CA VAL A 168 22.17 -28.87 -37.16
C VAL A 168 21.92 -30.38 -37.19
N ASN A 169 20.94 -30.89 -36.41
CA ASN A 169 20.63 -32.31 -36.37
C ASN A 169 20.05 -32.83 -37.70
N ASN A 170 19.22 -32.04 -38.39
CA ASN A 170 18.78 -32.40 -39.75
C ASN A 170 19.93 -32.36 -40.75
N ALA A 171 20.83 -31.38 -40.68
CA ALA A 171 22.01 -31.33 -41.56
C ALA A 171 22.90 -32.59 -41.41
N PHE A 172 23.13 -33.07 -40.19
CA PHE A 172 23.85 -34.33 -39.96
C PHE A 172 23.09 -35.56 -40.50
N ARG A 173 21.76 -35.55 -40.46
CA ARG A 173 20.94 -36.64 -41.01
C ARG A 173 21.00 -36.64 -42.53
N THR A 174 20.87 -35.48 -43.17
CA THR A 174 21.05 -35.32 -44.62
C THR A 174 22.44 -35.75 -45.07
N PHE A 175 23.49 -35.39 -44.32
CA PHE A 175 24.86 -35.86 -44.60
C PHE A 175 25.02 -37.38 -44.49
N ALA A 176 24.24 -38.02 -43.61
CA ALA A 176 24.22 -39.48 -43.45
C ALA A 176 23.17 -40.18 -44.33
N ASP A 177 22.71 -39.53 -45.41
CA ASP A 177 21.66 -40.00 -46.33
C ASP A 177 20.34 -40.40 -45.66
N LYS A 178 20.04 -39.80 -44.49
CA LYS A 178 18.78 -39.99 -43.76
C LYS A 178 17.82 -38.84 -44.08
N PRO A 179 16.52 -39.13 -44.26
CA PRO A 179 15.53 -38.11 -44.61
C PRO A 179 15.33 -37.11 -43.48
N GLU A 180 15.14 -35.83 -43.78
CA GLU A 180 14.87 -34.79 -42.77
C GLU A 180 13.67 -35.13 -41.88
N VAL A 181 13.74 -34.74 -40.60
CA VAL A 181 12.65 -34.94 -39.65
C VAL A 181 12.03 -33.58 -39.38
N ASP A 182 10.70 -33.53 -39.51
CA ASP A 182 9.94 -32.39 -39.03
C ASP A 182 9.88 -32.42 -37.50
N TYR A 183 10.54 -31.45 -36.87
CA TYR A 183 10.56 -31.29 -35.42
C TYR A 183 9.44 -30.38 -34.90
N SER A 184 8.47 -29.99 -35.75
CA SER A 184 7.33 -29.15 -35.38
C SER A 184 6.51 -29.74 -34.23
N GLN A 185 6.34 -31.06 -34.20
CA GLN A 185 5.59 -31.77 -33.16
C GLN A 185 6.46 -32.41 -32.06
N LYS A 186 7.78 -32.52 -32.25
CA LYS A 186 8.68 -33.06 -31.22
C LYS A 186 9.15 -31.95 -30.29
N GLU A 187 8.60 -31.89 -29.09
CA GLU A 187 9.19 -31.14 -27.97
C GLU A 187 10.59 -31.70 -27.64
N GLN A 188 11.62 -31.24 -28.34
CA GLN A 188 12.98 -31.39 -27.85
C GLN A 188 13.09 -30.61 -26.53
N LYS A 189 13.20 -31.37 -25.44
CA LYS A 189 13.38 -30.87 -24.08
C LYS A 189 14.75 -30.22 -23.97
N HIS A 190 14.86 -28.93 -24.29
CA HIS A 190 15.97 -28.14 -23.76
C HIS A 190 15.70 -27.91 -22.27
N HIS A 191 16.07 -28.90 -21.46
CA HIS A 191 16.05 -28.82 -20.00
C HIS A 191 16.74 -27.55 -19.49
N LEU A 192 17.75 -27.09 -20.22
CA LEU A 192 18.57 -25.91 -19.95
C LEU A 192 17.77 -24.62 -19.71
N THR A 193 16.89 -24.22 -20.64
CA THR A 193 16.17 -22.95 -20.51
C THR A 193 14.91 -23.06 -19.66
N LYS A 194 14.31 -24.26 -19.55
CA LYS A 194 13.19 -24.48 -18.62
C LYS A 194 13.67 -24.36 -17.16
N ALA A 195 14.87 -24.87 -16.89
CA ALA A 195 15.52 -24.78 -15.60
C ALA A 195 15.69 -23.31 -15.19
N VAL A 196 16.21 -22.43 -16.06
CA VAL A 196 16.40 -20.99 -15.72
C VAL A 196 15.10 -20.17 -15.73
N LEU A 197 14.15 -20.49 -16.62
CA LEU A 197 12.89 -19.73 -16.74
C LEU A 197 11.95 -19.95 -15.55
N ALA A 198 11.98 -21.12 -14.91
CA ALA A 198 11.11 -21.42 -13.77
C ALA A 198 11.43 -20.58 -12.52
N PRO A 199 12.69 -20.48 -12.05
CA PRO A 199 13.12 -19.59 -10.98
C PRO A 199 12.81 -18.12 -11.29
N MET A 200 13.05 -17.62 -12.51
CA MET A 200 12.71 -16.24 -12.86
C MET A 200 11.21 -15.96 -12.69
N LYS A 201 10.36 -16.91 -13.09
CA LYS A 201 8.91 -16.83 -12.89
C LYS A 201 8.51 -16.94 -11.42
N ALA A 202 9.23 -17.74 -10.62
CA ALA A 202 9.02 -17.83 -9.18
C ALA A 202 9.36 -16.50 -8.49
N VAL A 203 10.53 -15.92 -8.77
CA VAL A 203 10.95 -14.59 -8.28
C VAL A 203 9.96 -13.52 -8.70
N ARG A 204 9.49 -13.52 -9.95
CA ARG A 204 8.44 -12.61 -10.42
C ARG A 204 7.16 -12.71 -9.57
N LYS A 205 6.68 -13.93 -9.27
CA LYS A 205 5.49 -14.12 -8.43
C LYS A 205 5.71 -13.59 -7.01
N LEU A 206 6.91 -13.79 -6.45
CA LEU A 206 7.27 -13.25 -5.14
C LEU A 206 7.27 -11.71 -5.15
N LEU A 207 7.81 -11.08 -6.19
CA LEU A 207 7.79 -9.62 -6.37
C LEU A 207 6.35 -9.07 -6.48
N VAL A 208 5.47 -9.71 -7.24
CA VAL A 208 4.05 -9.30 -7.33
C VAL A 208 3.36 -9.41 -5.98
N SER A 209 3.62 -10.48 -5.22
CA SER A 209 3.09 -10.62 -3.87
C SER A 209 3.69 -9.58 -2.90
N MET A 210 4.94 -9.19 -3.11
CA MET A 210 5.61 -8.14 -2.35
C MET A 210 4.96 -6.77 -2.59
N GLU A 211 4.64 -6.45 -3.85
CA GLU A 211 3.90 -5.25 -4.21
C GLU A 211 2.55 -5.17 -3.47
N MET A 212 1.79 -6.26 -3.43
CA MET A 212 0.51 -6.32 -2.69
C MET A 212 0.70 -6.07 -1.19
N HIS A 213 1.74 -6.64 -0.57
CA HIS A 213 2.03 -6.42 0.84
C HIS A 213 2.45 -4.97 1.12
N LEU A 214 3.18 -4.34 0.20
CA LEU A 214 3.57 -2.93 0.30
C LEU A 214 2.34 -2.02 0.22
N ASP A 215 1.43 -2.30 -0.72
CA ASP A 215 0.18 -1.55 -0.86
C ASP A 215 -0.68 -1.68 0.41
N ALA A 216 -0.88 -2.91 0.90
CA ALA A 216 -1.61 -3.14 2.16
C ALA A 216 -0.95 -2.45 3.37
N SER A 217 0.38 -2.43 3.43
CA SER A 217 1.12 -1.73 4.51
C SER A 217 0.91 -0.21 4.46
N ILE A 218 0.88 0.36 3.26
CA ILE A 218 0.64 1.79 3.05
C ILE A 218 -0.78 2.15 3.45
N ASP A 219 -1.77 1.35 3.06
CA ASP A 219 -3.16 1.54 3.45
C ASP A 219 -3.34 1.49 4.98
N LYS A 220 -2.64 0.57 5.65
CA LYS A 220 -2.65 0.48 7.12
C LYS A 220 -2.02 1.69 7.82
N LEU A 221 -1.00 2.30 7.21
CA LEU A 221 -0.44 3.55 7.72
C LEU A 221 -1.43 4.71 7.60
N ASP A 222 -2.19 4.77 6.52
CA ASP A 222 -3.21 5.80 6.33
C ASP A 222 -4.39 5.59 7.30
N ASN A 223 -4.84 4.33 7.48
CA ASN A 223 -5.84 3.99 8.48
C ASN A 223 -5.38 4.34 9.89
N LEU A 224 -4.12 4.05 10.25
CA LEU A 224 -3.56 4.40 11.55
C LEU A 224 -3.63 5.91 11.81
N ALA A 225 -3.30 6.73 10.81
CA ALA A 225 -3.40 8.19 10.91
C ALA A 225 -4.84 8.65 11.15
N MET A 226 -5.80 8.10 10.38
CA MET A 226 -7.22 8.40 10.53
C MET A 226 -7.76 7.94 11.89
N ASN A 227 -7.47 6.71 12.31
CA ASN A 227 -7.95 6.12 13.57
C ASN A 227 -7.43 6.87 14.78
N VAL A 228 -6.21 7.40 14.73
CA VAL A 228 -5.71 8.29 15.79
C VAL A 228 -6.46 9.61 15.81
N GLN A 229 -6.74 10.22 14.65
CA GLN A 229 -7.48 11.47 14.59
C GLN A 229 -8.91 11.30 15.12
N PHE A 230 -9.62 10.26 14.70
CA PHE A 230 -10.97 9.96 15.19
C PHE A 230 -11.02 9.70 16.70
N ASP A 231 -10.05 8.96 17.27
CA ASP A 231 -10.00 8.74 18.72
C ASP A 231 -9.77 10.05 19.48
N LYS A 232 -8.93 10.96 18.96
CA LYS A 232 -8.72 12.29 19.56
C LYS A 232 -10.00 13.15 19.52
N GLU A 233 -10.69 13.19 18.39
CA GLU A 233 -11.95 13.94 18.24
C GLU A 233 -13.03 13.43 19.19
N LYS A 234 -13.22 12.10 19.24
CA LYS A 234 -14.17 11.45 20.13
C LYS A 234 -13.87 11.73 21.61
N ARG A 235 -12.60 11.80 21.99
CA ARG A 235 -12.20 12.18 23.36
C ARG A 235 -12.56 13.62 23.66
N MET A 236 -12.30 14.54 22.72
CA MET A 236 -12.61 15.96 22.88
C MET A 236 -14.11 16.21 23.03
N GLU A 237 -14.94 15.54 22.21
CA GLU A 237 -16.41 15.59 22.33
C GLU A 237 -16.88 15.07 23.69
N GLN A 238 -16.37 13.93 24.15
CA GLN A 238 -16.72 13.39 25.47
C GLN A 238 -16.32 14.30 26.64
N THR A 239 -15.23 15.05 26.53
CA THR A 239 -14.86 16.05 27.55
C THR A 239 -15.77 17.28 27.51
N LYS A 240 -16.14 17.77 26.32
CA LYS A 240 -17.06 18.91 26.17
C LYS A 240 -18.46 18.59 26.68
N ASP A 241 -18.97 17.40 26.39
CA ASP A 241 -20.26 16.93 26.88
C ASP A 241 -20.29 16.75 28.40
N LYS A 242 -19.14 16.42 29.02
CA LYS A 242 -19.01 16.33 30.48
C LYS A 242 -18.92 17.70 31.15
N GLU A 243 -18.24 18.67 30.54
CA GLU A 243 -18.22 20.06 31.01
C GLU A 243 -19.60 20.73 30.90
N GLN A 244 -20.38 20.44 29.85
CA GLN A 244 -21.75 20.95 29.71
C GLN A 244 -22.79 20.25 30.61
N LYS A 245 -22.45 19.10 31.22
CA LYS A 245 -23.31 18.35 32.16
C LYS A 245 -22.87 18.47 33.62
N ALA A 246 -21.90 19.33 33.96
CA ALA A 246 -21.65 19.66 35.35
C ALA A 246 -22.92 20.32 35.93
N PRO A 247 -23.41 19.87 37.11
CA PRO A 247 -24.57 20.50 37.70
C PRO A 247 -24.20 21.93 38.12
N ASP A 248 -25.01 22.91 37.72
CA ASP A 248 -25.10 24.22 38.38
C ASP A 248 -25.53 23.99 39.84
N THR A 249 -24.61 23.54 40.69
CA THR A 249 -24.76 23.59 42.14
C THR A 249 -24.03 24.86 42.61
N GLU A 250 -24.81 25.72 43.27
CA GLU A 250 -24.41 26.97 43.93
C GLU A 250 -24.42 28.24 43.06
N ARG A 251 -25.58 28.57 42.49
CA ARG A 251 -26.02 29.97 42.50
C ARG A 251 -26.98 30.16 43.66
N GLU A 252 -26.47 30.67 44.78
CA GLU A 252 -27.28 31.34 45.79
C GLU A 252 -28.11 32.43 45.08
N ILE A 253 -29.39 32.13 44.87
CA ILE A 253 -30.38 33.11 44.46
C ILE A 253 -30.65 33.95 45.70
N ILE A 254 -29.90 35.05 45.86
CA ILE A 254 -30.28 36.12 46.78
C ILE A 254 -31.56 36.74 46.21
N TYR A 255 -32.69 36.28 46.73
CA TYR A 255 -34.02 36.78 46.42
C TYR A 255 -34.17 38.16 47.06
N SER A 256 -34.03 39.23 46.26
CA SER A 256 -34.55 40.55 46.65
C SER A 256 -35.98 40.68 46.11
N PRO A 257 -37.00 40.91 46.95
CA PRO A 257 -38.36 41.09 46.49
C PRO A 257 -38.55 42.54 46.03
N MET A 258 -38.66 42.78 44.72
CA MET A 258 -39.17 44.05 44.20
C MET A 258 -40.67 43.93 43.92
N VAL A 259 -41.41 44.39 44.92
CA VAL A 259 -42.69 45.11 44.90
C VAL A 259 -43.40 45.19 43.54
N ALA A 260 -44.62 44.67 43.50
CA ALA A 260 -45.58 44.83 42.42
C ALA A 260 -46.20 46.23 42.42
N GLU A 261 -46.18 46.89 41.26
CA GLU A 261 -47.13 47.96 40.93
C GLU A 261 -47.89 47.58 39.64
N PRO A 262 -49.22 47.77 39.58
CA PRO A 262 -50.02 47.43 38.41
C PRO A 262 -49.97 48.56 37.37
N GLN A 263 -49.32 48.33 36.23
CA GLN A 263 -49.53 49.17 35.05
C GLN A 263 -50.69 48.62 34.22
N GLU A 264 -51.85 49.26 34.39
CA GLU A 264 -53.01 49.15 33.50
C GLU A 264 -52.63 49.56 32.07
N TYR A 265 -52.58 48.60 31.14
CA TYR A 265 -52.57 48.89 29.71
C TYR A 265 -54.00 48.83 29.18
N LYS A 266 -54.54 50.00 28.84
CA LYS A 266 -55.85 50.19 28.22
C LYS A 266 -55.83 49.71 26.76
N TYR A 267 -56.75 48.81 26.46
CA TYR A 267 -57.07 48.31 25.13
C TYR A 267 -57.94 49.35 24.40
N ASN A 268 -57.48 49.85 23.25
CA ASN A 268 -58.33 50.60 22.32
C ASN A 268 -58.63 49.70 21.11
N ALA A 269 -59.75 48.99 21.20
CA ALA A 269 -60.48 48.49 20.05
C ALA A 269 -61.69 49.39 19.84
N ASP A 270 -61.63 50.20 18.79
CA ASP A 270 -62.74 50.51 17.87
C ASP A 270 -62.12 51.39 16.77
N ALA A 271 -62.08 50.98 15.49
CA ALA A 271 -63.21 50.84 14.56
C ALA A 271 -63.80 52.25 14.28
N PHE A 272 -63.93 52.81 13.07
CA PHE A 272 -64.09 52.41 11.67
C PHE A 272 -63.53 53.59 10.84
N ALA A 273 -62.95 53.46 9.64
CA ALA A 273 -63.60 53.23 8.35
C ALA A 273 -62.44 53.32 7.31
N ALA A 274 -62.35 52.55 6.23
CA ALA A 274 -63.41 52.19 5.31
C ALA A 274 -63.11 50.84 4.64
N ARG A 275 -64.20 50.12 4.41
CA ARG A 275 -64.29 48.90 3.62
C ARG A 275 -63.93 49.16 2.15
N LYS A 276 -63.23 48.16 1.60
CA LYS A 276 -63.53 47.41 0.37
C LYS A 276 -64.11 48.17 -0.82
N THR A 277 -63.41 48.05 -1.94
CA THR A 277 -63.81 47.46 -3.24
C THR A 277 -62.64 47.76 -4.19
N SER A 278 -62.09 46.91 -5.04
CA SER A 278 -62.58 45.70 -5.72
C SER A 278 -61.38 45.07 -6.46
N GLU A 279 -61.33 43.73 -6.44
CA GLU A 279 -61.06 42.84 -7.58
C GLU A 279 -59.74 43.02 -8.37
N ALA A 280 -58.75 42.11 -8.22
CA ALA A 280 -58.67 40.73 -8.72
C ALA A 280 -58.09 40.60 -10.15
N LYS A 281 -57.31 39.50 -10.31
CA LYS A 281 -56.64 38.93 -11.51
C LYS A 281 -55.19 39.39 -11.71
N GLN A 282 -54.16 38.56 -11.50
CA GLN A 282 -53.85 37.21 -12.00
C GLN A 282 -53.51 37.20 -13.51
N GLU A 283 -52.45 36.44 -13.83
CA GLU A 283 -51.98 36.00 -15.15
C GLU A 283 -51.03 36.95 -15.91
N THR A 284 -50.02 36.50 -16.69
CA THR A 284 -49.31 35.23 -16.95
C THR A 284 -48.15 35.57 -17.90
N ALA A 285 -47.19 34.63 -18.03
CA ALA A 285 -46.35 34.36 -19.22
C ALA A 285 -45.30 35.44 -19.60
N GLY A 286 -44.01 35.12 -19.79
CA GLY A 286 -43.45 33.96 -20.46
C GLY A 286 -43.30 34.25 -21.95
N LYS A 287 -42.05 34.43 -22.43
CA LYS A 287 -41.53 34.22 -23.80
C LYS A 287 -40.17 34.93 -23.92
N GLU A 288 -39.05 34.23 -24.04
CA GLU A 288 -38.50 33.52 -25.21
C GLU A 288 -37.27 34.29 -25.72
N LEU A 289 -36.18 33.54 -25.88
CA LEU A 289 -34.93 33.93 -26.54
C LEU A 289 -35.18 34.31 -28.01
N PRO A 290 -34.19 34.94 -28.68
CA PRO A 290 -33.37 34.07 -29.53
C PRO A 290 -31.86 34.34 -29.48
N LYS A 291 -31.13 33.22 -29.58
CA LYS A 291 -29.75 33.07 -30.07
C LYS A 291 -29.57 33.72 -31.44
N VAL A 292 -28.31 34.05 -31.76
CA VAL A 292 -27.62 34.07 -33.08
C VAL A 292 -26.38 34.97 -32.86
N ARG A 293 -25.13 34.65 -33.21
CA ARG A 293 -24.56 33.65 -34.12
C ARG A 293 -23.10 33.39 -33.74
N GLU A 294 -22.65 32.18 -34.03
CA GLU A 294 -21.26 31.82 -34.30
C GLU A 294 -20.64 32.74 -35.36
N ASP A 295 -19.33 32.97 -35.28
CA ASP A 295 -18.54 32.90 -36.51
C ASP A 295 -17.17 32.25 -36.28
N LYS A 296 -16.85 31.39 -37.25
CA LYS A 296 -15.69 30.49 -37.31
C LYS A 296 -14.53 31.14 -38.05
N ALA A 297 -13.38 30.50 -37.86
CA ALA A 297 -12.28 30.30 -38.81
C ALA A 297 -11.05 31.20 -38.62
N ARG A 298 -9.98 30.59 -38.09
CA ARG A 298 -8.96 29.99 -38.95
C ARG A 298 -8.22 28.87 -38.24
#